data_AF-A0A366WNK4-F1
#
_entry.id   AF-A0A366WNK4-F1
#
_cell.length_a   1.000
_cell.length_b   1.000
_cell.length_c   1.000
_cell.angle_alpha   90.00
_cell.angle_beta   90.00
_cell.angle_gamma   90.00
#
_symmetry.space_group_name_H-M   'P 1'
#
loop_
_entity.id
_entity.type
_entity.pdbx_description
1 polymer ?
#
loop_
_entity_poly.entity_id
_entity_poly.type
_entity_poly.pdbx_seq_one_letter_code
_entity_poly.pdbx_strand_id
1 'polypeptide(L)'
;MTLGLATTSAVADEACAWAGGAYSFNDHGIYGDFTVNADCTEMVWSRLSDGSETSALTRSKQGWKGELDKADFELLENGHSLRLTGNGGVMRSSKAKRTN
;
A
#
# COMPACT_ATOMS: atom_id res chain seq x y z
N MET A 1 10.70 46.08 6.95
CA MET A 1 11.23 44.74 6.64
C MET A 1 10.27 43.72 7.23
N THR A 2 9.30 43.26 6.45
CA THR A 2 8.35 42.23 6.85
C THR A 2 8.93 40.86 6.49
N LEU A 3 9.01 40.00 7.50
CA LEU A 3 9.58 38.66 7.46
C LEU A 3 8.87 37.77 6.43
N GLY A 4 9.67 36.94 5.77
CA GLY A 4 9.27 36.08 4.65
C GLY A 4 8.30 34.98 5.04
N LEU A 5 7.34 34.74 4.14
CA LEU A 5 6.59 33.50 4.09
C LEU A 5 7.50 32.43 3.51
N ALA A 6 7.98 31.52 4.36
CA ALA A 6 8.45 30.22 3.91
C ALA A 6 7.23 29.39 3.52
N THR A 7 6.86 29.40 2.24
CA THR A 7 6.02 28.33 1.67
C THR A 7 6.83 27.05 1.73
N THR A 8 6.59 26.22 2.74
CA THR A 8 7.09 24.84 2.76
C THR A 8 6.60 24.16 1.50
N SER A 9 7.56 23.69 0.71
CA SER A 9 7.37 22.97 -0.53
C SER A 9 6.30 21.90 -0.33
N ALA A 10 5.16 22.06 -1.01
CA ALA A 10 4.41 20.89 -1.42
C ALA A 10 5.34 20.14 -2.37
N VAL A 11 6.10 19.18 -1.82
CA VAL A 11 6.61 18.09 -2.64
C VAL A 11 5.38 17.60 -3.38
N ALA A 12 5.43 17.66 -4.71
CA ALA A 12 4.46 16.95 -5.51
C ALA A 12 4.64 15.49 -5.10
N ASP A 13 3.77 15.07 -4.18
CA ASP A 13 3.36 13.70 -3.97
C ASP A 13 3.41 13.06 -5.36
N GLU A 14 4.30 12.09 -5.59
CA GLU A 14 3.96 11.11 -6.60
C GLU A 14 2.68 10.48 -6.07
N ALA A 15 1.55 11.08 -6.44
CA ALA A 15 0.32 11.01 -5.67
C ALA A 15 0.02 9.54 -5.44
N CYS A 16 0.24 9.10 -4.20
CA CYS A 16 0.11 7.69 -3.94
C CYS A 16 -1.35 7.34 -4.15
N ALA A 17 -1.64 6.61 -5.22
CA ALA A 17 -3.02 6.30 -5.61
C ALA A 17 -3.77 5.46 -4.56
N TRP A 18 -3.02 4.96 -3.57
CA TRP A 18 -3.50 4.19 -2.44
C TRP A 18 -3.74 5.03 -1.16
N ALA A 19 -3.24 6.26 -1.11
CA ALA A 19 -3.21 7.07 0.09
C ALA A 19 -4.60 7.25 0.74
N GLY A 20 -4.65 7.00 2.05
CA GLY A 20 -5.86 7.15 2.87
C GLY A 20 -7.01 6.19 2.52
N GLY A 21 -6.74 5.13 1.75
CA GLY A 21 -7.75 4.18 1.32
C GLY A 21 -7.83 2.93 2.19
N ALA A 22 -9.04 2.39 2.29
CA ALA A 22 -9.28 1.01 2.70
C ALA A 22 -9.57 0.17 1.45
N TYR A 23 -8.99 -1.02 1.38
CA TYR A 23 -9.00 -1.86 0.20
C TYR A 23 -9.31 -3.31 0.56
N SER A 24 -10.05 -3.96 -0.32
CA SER A 24 -10.29 -5.40 -0.26
C SER A 24 -9.97 -6.04 -1.61
N PHE A 25 -9.43 -7.24 -1.60
CA PHE A 25 -9.29 -8.04 -2.80
C PHE A 25 -9.75 -9.47 -2.54
N ASN A 26 -10.31 -10.08 -3.58
CA ASN A 26 -10.64 -11.49 -3.62
C ASN A 26 -10.34 -11.98 -5.03
N ASP A 27 -9.29 -12.79 -5.18
CA ASP A 27 -8.91 -13.35 -6.47
C ASP A 27 -8.46 -14.81 -6.30
N HIS A 28 -9.10 -15.71 -7.04
CA HIS A 28 -8.80 -17.15 -7.05
C HIS A 28 -8.65 -17.79 -5.66
N GLY A 29 -9.51 -17.40 -4.70
CA GLY A 29 -9.52 -17.93 -3.34
C GLY A 29 -8.52 -17.28 -2.38
N ILE A 30 -7.76 -16.28 -2.82
CA ILE A 30 -6.96 -15.41 -1.96
C ILE A 30 -7.78 -14.19 -1.63
N TYR A 31 -7.88 -13.89 -0.34
CA TYR A 31 -8.56 -12.70 0.15
C TYR A 31 -7.64 -11.94 1.09
N GLY A 32 -7.86 -10.63 1.14
CA GLY A 32 -7.20 -9.77 2.12
C GLY A 32 -7.83 -8.39 2.11
N ASP A 33 -7.87 -7.80 3.29
CA ASP A 33 -8.26 -6.41 3.50
C ASP A 33 -7.04 -5.66 4.03
N PHE A 34 -6.83 -4.44 3.54
CA PHE A 34 -5.74 -3.61 4.01
C PHE A 34 -6.10 -2.12 3.95
N THR A 35 -5.42 -1.33 4.77
CA THR A 35 -5.54 0.13 4.75
C THR A 35 -4.17 0.75 4.50
N VAL A 36 -4.13 1.84 3.75
CA VAL A 36 -2.93 2.65 3.54
C VAL A 36 -3.14 4.00 4.19
N ASN A 37 -2.16 4.48 4.96
CA ASN A 37 -2.26 5.78 5.62
C ASN A 37 -2.26 6.94 4.60
N ALA A 38 -2.60 8.15 5.06
CA ALA A 38 -2.69 9.32 4.19
C ALA A 38 -1.35 9.71 3.54
N ASP A 39 -0.25 9.43 4.23
CA ASP A 39 1.11 9.76 3.77
C ASP A 39 1.71 8.67 2.86
N CYS A 40 1.01 7.55 2.67
CA CYS A 40 1.48 6.37 1.93
C CYS A 40 2.87 5.87 2.37
N THR A 41 3.09 5.91 3.68
CA THR A 41 4.30 5.42 4.35
C THR A 41 4.05 4.13 5.11
N GLU A 42 2.79 3.77 5.34
CA GLU A 42 2.41 2.60 6.12
C GLU A 42 1.17 1.93 5.53
N MET A 43 1.17 0.60 5.58
CA MET A 43 0.02 -0.24 5.28
C MET A 43 -0.28 -1.14 6.48
N VAL A 44 -1.56 -1.26 6.83
CA VAL A 44 -2.05 -2.24 7.81
C VAL A 44 -2.82 -3.32 7.07
N TRP A 45 -2.30 -4.54 7.10
CA TRP A 45 -2.93 -5.73 6.56
C TRP A 45 -3.78 -6.42 7.62
N SER A 46 -5.02 -6.79 7.29
CA SER A 46 -5.89 -7.55 8.19
C SER A 46 -6.03 -8.98 7.67
N ARG A 47 -5.38 -9.95 8.33
CA ARG A 47 -5.69 -11.38 8.14
C ARG A 47 -6.77 -11.78 9.13
N LEU A 48 -7.88 -12.33 8.62
CA LEU A 48 -9.04 -12.75 9.41
C LEU A 48 -8.75 -13.85 10.46
N SER A 49 -7.51 -14.37 10.57
CA SER A 49 -7.10 -15.39 11.55
C SER A 49 -5.82 -15.09 12.34
N ASP A 50 -4.87 -14.33 11.77
CA ASP A 50 -3.50 -14.21 12.29
C ASP A 50 -3.23 -12.84 12.96
N GLY A 51 -4.25 -11.97 13.02
CA GLY A 51 -4.12 -10.59 13.51
C GLY A 51 -3.78 -9.60 12.40
N SER A 52 -3.87 -8.32 12.75
CA SER A 52 -3.42 -7.24 11.86
C SER A 52 -1.90 -7.14 11.87
N GLU A 53 -1.32 -6.90 10.72
CA GLU A 53 0.11 -6.72 10.52
C GLU A 53 0.38 -5.36 9.87
N THR A 54 1.31 -4.60 10.44
CA THR A 54 1.68 -3.28 9.93
C THR A 54 3.01 -3.39 9.19
N SER A 55 3.07 -2.81 8.00
CA SER A 55 4.26 -2.79 7.16
C SER A 55 4.57 -1.38 6.66
N ALA A 56 5.85 -1.01 6.70
CA ALA A 56 6.32 0.23 6.12
C ALA A 56 6.30 0.16 4.59
N LEU A 57 5.83 1.22 3.94
CA LEU A 57 5.82 1.35 2.49
C LEU A 57 7.10 2.04 2.02
N THR A 58 7.78 1.38 1.09
CA THR A 58 8.93 1.94 0.39
C THR A 58 8.60 2.11 -1.08
N ARG A 59 8.93 3.26 -1.65
CA ARG A 59 8.76 3.51 -3.09
C ARG A 59 9.60 2.52 -3.91
N SER A 60 8.96 1.87 -4.88
CA SER A 60 9.58 0.97 -5.86
C SER A 60 9.51 1.60 -7.26
N LYS A 61 10.05 0.92 -8.28
CA LYS A 61 9.90 1.32 -9.69
C LYS A 61 8.47 1.18 -10.22
N GLN A 62 7.61 0.40 -9.56
CA GLN A 62 6.27 0.07 -10.07
C GLN A 62 5.15 0.54 -9.13
N GLY A 63 5.50 1.15 -8.00
CA GLY A 63 4.55 1.60 -6.97
C GLY A 63 5.18 1.65 -5.59
N TRP A 64 4.54 1.03 -4.62
CA TRP A 64 4.97 0.99 -3.22
C TRP A 64 5.03 -0.45 -2.76
N LYS A 65 6.12 -0.85 -2.11
CA LYS A 65 6.31 -2.20 -1.61
C LYS A 65 6.49 -2.23 -0.10
N GLY A 66 6.19 -3.37 0.49
CA GLY A 66 6.49 -3.68 1.88
C GLY A 66 6.57 -5.18 2.10
N GLU A 67 6.87 -5.55 3.33
CA GLU A 67 7.10 -6.94 3.75
C GLU A 67 6.09 -7.32 4.82
N LEU A 68 5.56 -8.54 4.74
CA LEU A 68 4.74 -9.19 5.76
C LEU A 68 5.45 -10.51 6.15
N ASP A 69 5.15 -11.04 7.34
CA ASP A 69 5.76 -12.26 7.91
C ASP A 69 5.76 -13.45 6.94
N LYS A 70 4.71 -13.57 6.12
CA LYS A 70 4.53 -14.69 5.18
C LYS A 70 4.56 -14.31 3.69
N ALA A 71 4.72 -13.02 3.37
CA ALA A 71 4.71 -12.56 1.98
C ALA A 71 5.24 -11.13 1.84
N ASP A 72 5.89 -10.84 0.74
CA ASP A 72 6.10 -9.46 0.29
C ASP A 72 4.90 -8.99 -0.51
N PHE A 73 4.66 -7.68 -0.52
CA PHE A 73 3.63 -7.08 -1.36
C PHE A 73 4.16 -5.87 -2.14
N GLU A 74 3.51 -5.60 -3.26
CA GLU A 74 3.74 -4.40 -4.08
C GLU A 74 2.39 -3.84 -4.55
N LEU A 75 2.04 -2.65 -4.07
CA LEU A 75 0.91 -1.84 -4.50
C LEU A 75 1.31 -1.06 -5.75
N LEU A 76 0.72 -1.36 -6.90
CA LEU A 76 1.14 -0.75 -8.17
C LEU A 76 0.62 0.68 -8.32
N GLU A 77 1.34 1.50 -9.09
CA GLU A 77 1.03 2.93 -9.32
C GLU A 77 -0.40 3.23 -9.78
N ASN A 78 -1.07 2.24 -10.38
CA ASN A 78 -2.42 2.39 -10.89
C ASN A 78 -3.52 2.44 -9.81
N GLY A 79 -3.19 2.27 -8.53
CA GLY A 79 -4.13 2.44 -7.41
C GLY A 79 -5.17 1.32 -7.25
N HIS A 80 -5.04 0.22 -7.98
CA HIS A 80 -6.00 -0.89 -7.91
C HIS A 80 -5.40 -2.27 -8.15
N SER A 81 -4.16 -2.38 -8.61
CA SER A 81 -3.48 -3.67 -8.76
C SER A 81 -2.44 -3.85 -7.67
N LEU A 82 -2.42 -5.02 -7.02
CA LEU A 82 -1.35 -5.41 -6.12
C LEU A 82 -0.69 -6.70 -6.57
N ARG A 83 0.55 -6.91 -6.10
CA ARG A 83 1.26 -8.18 -6.18
C ARG A 83 1.56 -8.70 -4.80
N LEU A 84 1.51 -10.01 -4.64
CA LEU A 84 1.87 -10.74 -3.44
C LEU A 84 2.89 -11.81 -3.81
N THR A 85 4.01 -11.83 -3.11
CA THR A 85 5.06 -12.84 -3.29
C THR A 85 5.22 -13.59 -1.98
N GLY A 86 4.72 -14.83 -1.91
CA GLY A 86 4.88 -15.64 -0.69
C GLY A 86 6.33 -16.07 -0.48
N ASN A 87 6.67 -16.53 0.72
CA ASN A 87 8.04 -16.96 1.10
C ASN A 87 8.65 -18.06 0.19
N GLY A 88 7.83 -18.79 -0.57
CA GLY A 88 8.28 -19.72 -1.61
C GLY A 88 8.64 -19.09 -2.96
N GLY A 89 8.64 -17.75 -3.08
CA GLY A 89 8.92 -16.99 -4.30
C GLY A 89 7.77 -16.94 -5.32
N VAL A 90 6.63 -17.57 -5.02
CA VAL A 90 5.47 -17.56 -5.92
C VAL A 90 4.81 -16.18 -5.87
N MET A 91 4.86 -15.48 -7.00
CA MET A 91 4.21 -14.19 -7.20
C MET A 91 2.80 -14.35 -7.76
N ARG A 92 1.86 -13.59 -7.22
CA ARG A 92 0.47 -13.50 -7.68
C ARG A 92 0.09 -12.05 -7.82
N SER A 93 -0.73 -11.74 -8.82
CA SER A 93 -1.27 -10.40 -9.03
C SER A 93 -2.78 -10.43 -8.79
N SER A 94 -3.30 -9.43 -8.09
CA SER A 94 -4.71 -9.32 -7.78
C SER A 94 -5.19 -7.87 -7.93
N LYS A 95 -6.50 -7.68 -8.09
CA LYS A 95 -7.10 -6.35 -8.09
C LYS A 95 -7.74 -6.08 -6.73
N ALA A 96 -7.31 -4.99 -6.11
CA ALA A 96 -7.95 -4.44 -4.93
C ALA A 96 -8.98 -3.40 -5.30
N LYS A 97 -10.09 -3.41 -4.57
CA LYS A 97 -11.18 -2.45 -4.67
C LYS A 97 -11.16 -1.58 -3.43
N ARG A 98 -11.21 -0.26 -3.62
CA ARG A 98 -11.40 0.69 -2.51
C ARG A 98 -12.79 0.52 -1.89
N THR A 99 -12.87 0.55 -0.57
CA THR A 99 -14.10 0.27 0.21
C THR A 99 -14.62 1.48 0.99
N ASN A 100 -13.91 2.61 0.99
CA ASN A 100 -14.29 3.87 1.65
C ASN A 100 -14.25 5.09 0.72
#